data_AF-A0A7W2D6T3-F1
#
_entry.id   AF-A0A7W2D6T3-F1
#
_cell.length_a   1.000
_cell.length_b   1.000
_cell.length_c   1.000
_cell.angle_alpha   90.00
_cell.angle_beta   90.00
_cell.angle_gamma   90.00
#
_symmetry.space_group_name_H-M   'P 1'
#
loop_
_entity.id
_entity.type
_entity.pdbx_description
1 polymer ?
#
loop_
_entity_poly.entity_id
_entity_poly.type
_entity_poly.pdbx_seq_one_letter_code
_entity_poly.pdbx_strand_id
1 'polypeptide(L)'
;MLPARVVVYFVLAMCLFSGQAYEEVARLLTEGLAWAGRWRGRWEVPSTGAISRARARLGPEPLRALFARVCRPVATAETVGAWYRGRRVVAVDGTTLDAADTPDNDAFFGRPGSGRGDKKSAFPQVRLVVLAECGTHAVFAAATGPCTAAETVLADTLLPHLQPGMLLLADPNFPGYDRWKTAAATGADLLWRVKSDVVLVVREQYQDGSYLSEIYAARDKRRVHGQLVRVVEYTVAGHEETGPIRLITTILDPGQAPAAELAATDWDADEDEIDRRVKQLEAISRPVTAEEAQALASCFGPDDCYGVAWTLLHLIETGPGPVPVVQRPGPNADEWHHTLWSRWGNPESPDDGSAS
;
A
#
# COMPACT_ATOMS: atom_id res chain seq x y z
N MET A 1 34.14 -10.66 -9.69
CA MET A 1 33.19 -9.53 -9.54
C MET A 1 31.78 -10.07 -9.68
N LEU A 2 30.81 -9.53 -8.92
CA LEU A 2 29.40 -9.95 -9.04
C LEU A 2 28.75 -9.38 -10.31
N PRO A 3 28.07 -10.21 -11.13
CA PRO A 3 27.33 -9.75 -12.30
C PRO A 3 26.20 -8.79 -11.91
N ALA A 4 25.97 -7.73 -12.69
CA ALA A 4 24.96 -6.70 -12.39
C ALA A 4 23.55 -7.30 -12.18
N ARG A 5 23.17 -8.29 -12.99
CA ARG A 5 21.87 -8.99 -12.85
C ARG A 5 21.72 -9.67 -11.49
N VAL A 6 22.77 -10.29 -10.97
CA VAL A 6 22.76 -10.90 -9.62
C VAL A 6 22.61 -9.83 -8.55
N VAL A 7 23.30 -8.70 -8.71
CA VAL A 7 23.19 -7.57 -7.77
C VAL A 7 21.78 -6.96 -7.77
N VAL A 8 21.10 -6.89 -8.92
CA VAL A 8 19.68 -6.46 -8.99
C VAL A 8 18.79 -7.37 -8.16
N TYR A 9 18.84 -8.69 -8.39
CA TYR A 9 18.06 -9.64 -7.59
C TYR A 9 18.43 -9.60 -6.11
N PHE A 10 19.71 -9.40 -5.80
CA PHE A 10 20.18 -9.22 -4.43
C PHE A 10 19.55 -7.99 -3.76
N VAL A 11 19.49 -6.84 -4.43
CA VAL A 11 18.85 -5.64 -3.87
C VAL A 11 17.35 -5.86 -3.66
N LEU A 12 16.66 -6.55 -4.58
CA LEU A 12 15.25 -6.91 -4.37
C LEU A 12 15.08 -7.88 -3.19
N ALA A 13 15.97 -8.87 -3.07
CA ALA A 13 15.95 -9.81 -1.94
C ALA A 13 16.23 -9.10 -0.61
N MET A 14 17.05 -8.04 -0.57
CA MET A 14 17.21 -7.23 0.63
C MET A 14 15.91 -6.57 1.10
N CYS A 15 14.98 -6.25 0.20
CA CYS A 15 13.67 -5.73 0.59
C CYS A 15 12.80 -6.81 1.23
N LEU A 16 12.89 -8.05 0.75
CA LEU A 16 12.15 -9.20 1.30
C LEU A 16 12.75 -9.70 2.63
N PHE A 17 14.06 -9.61 2.77
CA PHE A 17 14.84 -10.09 3.92
C PHE A 17 15.55 -8.94 4.65
N SER A 18 14.82 -7.85 4.90
CA SER A 18 15.38 -6.59 5.42
C SER A 18 16.06 -6.71 6.80
N GLY A 19 15.66 -7.71 7.61
CA GLY A 19 16.28 -8.01 8.90
C GLY A 19 17.56 -8.84 8.85
N GLN A 20 18.01 -9.28 7.67
CA GLN A 20 19.14 -10.20 7.52
C GLN A 20 20.44 -9.50 7.11
N ALA A 21 21.57 -10.06 7.52
CA ALA A 21 22.89 -9.62 7.07
C ALA A 21 23.07 -9.90 5.56
N TYR A 22 23.93 -9.13 4.88
CA TYR A 22 24.11 -9.24 3.42
C TYR A 22 24.51 -10.64 2.96
N GLU A 23 25.37 -11.33 3.72
CA GLU A 23 25.79 -12.69 3.41
C GLU A 23 24.62 -13.67 3.52
N GLU A 24 23.74 -13.47 4.49
CA GLU A 24 22.55 -14.30 4.67
C GLU A 24 21.51 -14.06 3.57
N VAL A 25 21.26 -12.80 3.18
CA VAL A 25 20.42 -12.49 2.01
C VAL A 25 20.96 -13.15 0.75
N ALA A 26 22.29 -13.14 0.56
CA ALA A 26 22.92 -13.76 -0.60
C ALA A 26 22.80 -15.30 -0.56
N ARG A 27 22.88 -15.90 0.63
CA ARG A 27 22.62 -17.32 0.86
C ARG A 27 21.18 -17.67 0.49
N LEU A 28 20.19 -16.99 1.09
CA LEU A 28 18.76 -17.21 0.85
C LEU A 28 18.38 -17.06 -0.64
N LEU A 29 18.92 -16.04 -1.31
CA LEU A 29 18.68 -15.82 -2.74
C LEU A 29 19.16 -16.99 -3.63
N THR A 30 20.23 -17.67 -3.23
CA THR A 30 20.91 -18.68 -4.06
C THR A 30 20.65 -20.12 -3.63
N GLU A 31 20.18 -20.34 -2.40
CA GLU A 31 19.87 -21.67 -1.87
C GLU A 31 18.75 -22.37 -2.66
N GLY A 32 17.69 -21.63 -3.03
CA GLY A 32 16.62 -22.16 -3.88
C GLY A 32 17.06 -22.52 -5.31
N LEU A 33 18.14 -21.91 -5.82
CA LEU A 33 18.68 -22.21 -7.16
C LEU A 33 19.48 -23.51 -7.19
N ALA A 34 20.13 -23.87 -6.07
CA ALA A 34 20.78 -25.16 -5.90
C ALA A 34 19.74 -26.29 -5.79
N TRP A 35 18.67 -26.07 -5.02
CA TRP A 35 17.56 -27.03 -4.89
C TRP A 35 16.82 -27.28 -6.21
N ALA A 36 16.58 -26.24 -7.01
CA ALA A 36 15.88 -26.36 -8.29
C ALA A 36 16.72 -27.04 -9.41
N GLY A 37 17.97 -27.44 -9.15
CA GLY A 37 18.85 -28.11 -10.12
C GLY A 37 19.23 -27.24 -11.33
N ARG A 38 18.94 -25.93 -11.28
CA ARG A 38 19.19 -24.96 -12.37
C ARG A 38 20.59 -24.36 -12.33
N TRP A 39 21.43 -24.80 -11.38
CA TRP A 39 22.80 -24.34 -11.22
C TRP A 39 23.76 -25.52 -11.04
N ARG A 40 24.84 -25.56 -11.83
CA ARG A 40 25.82 -26.67 -11.87
C ARG A 40 27.23 -26.30 -11.37
N GLY A 41 27.42 -25.09 -10.83
CA GLY A 41 28.71 -24.59 -10.34
C GLY A 41 28.78 -24.46 -8.82
N ARG A 42 29.98 -24.50 -8.24
CA ARG A 42 30.21 -24.18 -6.82
C ARG A 42 29.96 -22.68 -6.61
N TRP A 43 28.91 -22.33 -5.88
CA TRP A 43 28.62 -20.96 -5.45
C TRP A 43 29.18 -20.75 -4.04
N GLU A 44 30.01 -19.73 -3.88
CA GLU A 44 30.46 -19.27 -2.57
C GLU A 44 29.86 -17.90 -2.30
N VAL A 45 29.25 -17.74 -1.12
CA VAL A 45 28.61 -16.49 -0.71
C VAL A 45 29.66 -15.37 -0.73
N PRO A 46 29.44 -14.29 -1.49
CA PRO A 46 30.40 -13.20 -1.56
C PRO A 46 30.49 -12.48 -0.21
N SER A 47 31.68 -12.02 0.17
CA SER A 47 31.84 -11.25 1.41
C SER A 47 31.04 -9.95 1.38
N THR A 48 30.67 -9.46 2.56
CA THR A 48 29.96 -8.19 2.75
C THR A 48 30.62 -7.02 2.00
N GLY A 49 31.95 -6.93 2.02
CA GLY A 49 32.69 -5.89 1.30
C GLY A 49 32.59 -6.00 -0.24
N ALA A 50 32.53 -7.22 -0.77
CA ALA A 50 32.33 -7.45 -2.21
C ALA A 50 30.91 -7.08 -2.64
N ILE A 51 29.90 -7.42 -1.83
CA ILE A 51 28.50 -7.05 -2.03
C ILE A 51 28.32 -5.53 -2.00
N SER A 52 28.88 -4.86 -0.99
CA SER A 52 28.81 -3.40 -0.84
C SER A 52 29.38 -2.67 -2.08
N ARG A 53 30.59 -3.03 -2.53
CA ARG A 53 31.18 -2.47 -3.76
C ARG A 53 30.36 -2.78 -5.01
N ALA A 54 29.72 -3.95 -5.07
CA ALA A 54 28.89 -4.32 -6.21
C ALA A 54 27.59 -3.49 -6.27
N ARG A 55 26.96 -3.23 -5.11
CA ARG A 55 25.79 -2.33 -5.01
C ARG A 55 26.13 -0.89 -5.37
N ALA A 56 27.24 -0.37 -4.84
CA ALA A 56 27.72 0.97 -5.19
C ALA A 56 27.97 1.12 -6.70
N ARG A 57 28.53 0.08 -7.35
CA ARG A 57 28.73 0.06 -8.80
C ARG A 57 27.42 -0.06 -9.59
N LEU A 58 26.42 -0.76 -9.07
CA LEU A 58 25.13 -0.95 -9.76
C LEU A 58 24.37 0.37 -9.92
N GLY A 59 24.37 1.19 -8.86
CA GLY A 59 23.60 2.43 -8.82
C GLY A 59 22.09 2.22 -8.79
N PRO A 60 21.30 3.29 -8.64
CA PRO A 60 19.83 3.24 -8.61
C PRO A 60 19.18 3.14 -10.01
N GLU A 61 19.88 3.54 -11.08
CA GLU A 61 19.31 3.66 -12.42
C GLU A 61 18.68 2.36 -12.95
N PRO A 62 19.32 1.17 -12.80
CA PRO A 62 18.71 -0.08 -13.25
C PRO A 62 17.43 -0.43 -12.49
N LEU A 63 17.35 -0.11 -11.19
CA LEU A 63 16.16 -0.36 -10.38
C LEU A 63 15.03 0.61 -10.74
N ARG A 64 15.36 1.87 -11.02
CA ARG A 64 14.40 2.86 -11.53
C ARG A 64 13.81 2.40 -12.87
N ALA A 65 14.65 1.92 -13.78
CA ALA A 65 14.21 1.40 -15.07
C ALA A 65 13.34 0.13 -14.91
N LEU A 66 13.71 -0.77 -14.00
CA LEU A 66 12.94 -1.97 -13.70
C LEU A 66 11.57 -1.62 -13.13
N PHE A 67 11.51 -0.74 -12.12
CA PHE A 67 10.27 -0.25 -11.54
C PHE A 67 9.36 0.36 -12.61
N ALA A 68 9.88 1.30 -13.41
CA ALA A 68 9.11 1.96 -14.46
C ALA A 68 8.59 0.99 -15.54
N ARG A 69 9.21 -0.19 -15.69
CA ARG A 69 8.82 -1.22 -16.65
C ARG A 69 7.81 -2.22 -16.09
N VAL A 70 7.96 -2.61 -14.83
CA VAL A 70 7.24 -3.75 -14.22
C VAL A 70 6.10 -3.30 -13.32
N CYS A 71 6.29 -2.22 -12.56
CA CYS A 71 5.28 -1.73 -11.64
C CYS A 71 4.12 -1.09 -12.41
N ARG A 72 3.00 -1.81 -12.41
CA ARG A 72 1.74 -1.47 -13.08
C ARG A 72 0.59 -1.96 -12.19
N PRO A 73 -0.61 -1.40 -12.32
CA PRO A 73 -1.79 -2.01 -11.72
C PRO A 73 -1.97 -3.44 -12.26
N VAL A 74 -2.26 -4.40 -11.38
CA VAL A 74 -2.31 -5.84 -11.70
C VAL A 74 -3.66 -6.49 -11.42
N ALA A 75 -4.61 -5.75 -10.84
CA ALA A 75 -5.96 -6.27 -10.62
C ALA A 75 -6.61 -6.73 -11.91
N THR A 76 -7.28 -7.86 -11.79
CA THR A 76 -8.19 -8.45 -12.77
C THR A 76 -9.62 -8.01 -12.45
N ALA A 77 -10.58 -8.31 -13.33
CA ALA A 77 -11.99 -8.01 -13.08
C ALA A 77 -12.55 -8.75 -11.84
N GLU A 78 -11.93 -9.86 -11.44
CA GLU A 78 -12.34 -10.69 -10.30
C GLU A 78 -11.68 -10.25 -8.99
N THR A 79 -10.72 -9.32 -9.05
CA THR A 79 -10.01 -8.86 -7.86
C THR A 79 -10.95 -8.04 -6.98
N VAL A 80 -11.29 -8.60 -5.82
CA VAL A 80 -12.13 -7.98 -4.79
C VAL A 80 -11.50 -6.64 -4.36
N GLY A 81 -12.35 -5.62 -4.16
CA GLY A 81 -11.92 -4.29 -3.73
C GLY A 81 -11.17 -3.44 -4.76
N ALA A 82 -10.82 -3.99 -5.93
CA ALA A 82 -10.06 -3.25 -6.95
C ALA A 82 -10.94 -2.34 -7.84
N TRP A 83 -12.25 -2.52 -7.83
CA TRP A 83 -13.16 -1.86 -8.77
C TRP A 83 -14.38 -1.26 -8.09
N TYR A 84 -14.67 -0.01 -8.45
CA TYR A 84 -15.92 0.66 -8.12
C TYR A 84 -16.68 1.00 -9.41
N ARG A 85 -17.80 0.30 -9.66
CA ARG A 85 -18.66 0.53 -10.84
C ARG A 85 -17.86 0.64 -12.16
N GLY A 86 -16.92 -0.28 -12.36
CA GLY A 86 -16.06 -0.33 -13.55
C GLY A 86 -14.83 0.58 -13.53
N ARG A 87 -14.63 1.35 -12.45
CA ARG A 87 -13.45 2.21 -12.24
C ARG A 87 -12.45 1.50 -11.36
N ARG A 88 -11.18 1.46 -11.77
CA ARG A 88 -10.09 0.90 -10.96
C ARG A 88 -9.80 1.83 -9.78
N VAL A 89 -9.95 1.34 -8.56
CA VAL A 89 -9.73 2.15 -7.36
C VAL A 89 -8.24 2.23 -7.08
N VAL A 90 -7.71 3.45 -7.03
CA VAL A 90 -6.31 3.74 -6.74
C VAL A 90 -6.25 4.79 -5.65
N ALA A 91 -5.20 4.75 -4.84
CA ALA A 91 -4.96 5.74 -3.78
C ALA A 91 -3.61 6.42 -3.99
N VAL A 92 -3.52 7.64 -3.48
CA VAL A 92 -2.26 8.35 -3.28
C VAL A 92 -1.99 8.42 -1.79
N ASP A 93 -0.79 7.99 -1.41
CA ASP A 93 -0.39 7.96 -0.01
C ASP A 93 1.11 8.22 0.15
N GLY A 94 1.49 8.75 1.31
CA GLY A 94 2.84 9.18 1.64
C GLY A 94 3.34 8.54 2.94
N THR A 95 4.61 8.13 2.93
CA THR A 95 5.29 7.62 4.12
C THR A 95 6.73 8.15 4.20
N THR A 96 7.40 7.92 5.32
CA THR A 96 8.83 8.20 5.46
C THR A 96 9.62 6.93 5.77
N LEU A 97 10.79 6.81 5.16
CA LEU A 97 11.72 5.70 5.34
C LEU A 97 13.03 6.22 5.92
N ASP A 98 13.55 5.54 6.93
CA ASP A 98 14.88 5.86 7.46
C ASP A 98 15.96 5.53 6.43
N ALA A 99 16.88 6.48 6.24
CA ALA A 99 18.08 6.32 5.44
C ALA A 99 19.27 5.97 6.32
N ALA A 100 20.30 5.36 5.72
CA ALA A 100 21.56 5.11 6.41
C ALA A 100 22.14 6.44 6.96
N ASP A 101 22.64 6.42 8.19
CA ASP A 101 23.24 7.59 8.83
C ASP A 101 24.60 7.91 8.20
N THR A 102 24.58 8.74 7.15
CA THR A 102 25.78 9.27 6.50
C THR A 102 25.66 10.78 6.38
N PRO A 103 26.78 11.52 6.38
CA PRO A 103 26.76 12.97 6.19
C PRO A 103 26.03 13.41 4.90
N ASP A 104 26.19 12.65 3.82
CA ASP A 104 25.54 12.93 2.53
C ASP A 104 24.02 12.76 2.59
N ASN A 105 23.54 11.69 3.26
CA ASN A 105 22.12 11.46 3.45
C ASN A 105 21.50 12.50 4.39
N ASP A 106 22.20 12.87 5.47
CA ASP A 106 21.74 13.92 6.37
C ASP A 106 21.62 15.27 5.66
N ALA A 107 22.63 15.63 4.87
CA ALA A 107 22.65 16.88 4.11
C ALA A 107 21.54 16.94 3.05
N PHE A 108 21.23 15.83 2.36
CA PHE A 108 20.22 15.81 1.32
C PHE A 108 18.80 15.60 1.88
N PHE A 109 18.58 14.55 2.67
CA PHE A 109 17.25 14.12 3.11
C PHE A 109 16.76 14.88 4.36
N GLY A 110 17.68 15.26 5.23
CA GLY A 110 17.37 15.89 6.52
C GLY A 110 16.77 14.93 7.54
N ARG A 111 16.58 15.45 8.75
CA ARG A 111 15.98 14.74 9.89
C ARG A 111 14.77 15.51 10.38
N PRO A 112 13.60 14.88 10.57
CA PRO A 112 12.46 15.55 11.16
C PRO A 112 12.76 15.96 12.60
N GLY A 113 12.13 17.03 13.06
CA GLY A 113 12.14 17.41 14.48
C GLY A 113 11.32 16.41 15.28
N SER A 114 11.76 16.07 16.50
CA SER A 114 10.93 15.33 17.45
C SER A 114 10.04 16.30 18.21
N GLY A 115 8.78 15.92 18.50
CA GLY A 115 7.84 16.76 19.27
C GLY A 115 8.25 17.06 20.72
N ARG A 116 9.47 16.68 21.16
CA ARG A 116 10.04 16.92 22.49
C ARG A 116 11.35 17.71 22.37
N GLY A 117 11.26 19.01 22.12
CA GLY A 117 12.39 19.96 22.12
C GLY A 117 13.21 19.98 20.81
N ASP A 118 14.41 20.57 20.84
CA ASP A 118 15.30 20.71 19.67
C ASP A 118 15.93 19.38 19.16
N LYS A 119 15.43 18.23 19.63
CA LYS A 119 16.01 16.94 19.28
C LYS A 119 15.49 16.50 17.91
N LYS A 120 16.40 16.22 16.98
CA LYS A 120 16.12 15.65 15.65
C LYS A 120 16.02 14.12 15.73
N SER A 121 15.37 13.50 14.74
CA SER A 121 15.34 12.04 14.59
C SER A 121 16.75 11.42 14.55
N ALA A 122 16.85 10.17 15.01
CA ALA A 122 18.08 9.39 15.05
C ALA A 122 18.64 9.05 13.65
N PHE A 123 17.80 9.11 12.60
CA PHE A 123 18.21 8.86 11.22
C PHE A 123 17.69 9.92 10.25
N PRO A 124 18.42 10.22 9.15
CA PRO A 124 17.85 10.98 8.04
C PRO A 124 16.66 10.23 7.42
N GLN A 125 15.69 10.96 6.86
CA GLN A 125 14.46 10.34 6.35
C GLN A 125 14.15 10.69 4.89
N VAL A 126 13.89 9.66 4.10
CA VAL A 126 13.37 9.77 2.74
C VAL A 126 11.85 9.87 2.81
N ARG A 127 11.26 10.94 2.25
CA ARG A 127 9.82 10.96 2.00
C ARG A 127 9.53 10.17 0.74
N LEU A 128 8.60 9.23 0.81
CA LEU A 128 8.11 8.42 -0.30
C LEU A 128 6.63 8.71 -0.48
N VAL A 129 6.21 9.03 -1.70
CA VAL A 129 4.81 9.14 -2.08
C VAL A 129 4.54 8.17 -3.21
N VAL A 130 3.42 7.47 -3.16
CA VAL A 130 3.08 6.42 -4.12
C VAL A 130 1.68 6.61 -4.69
N LEU A 131 1.47 6.12 -5.91
CA LEU A 131 0.16 5.70 -6.38
C LEU A 131 0.09 4.18 -6.31
N ALA A 132 -0.93 3.68 -5.64
CA ALA A 132 -1.17 2.26 -5.44
C ALA A 132 -2.58 1.87 -5.88
N GLU A 133 -2.70 0.65 -6.41
CA GLU A 133 -4.00 0.01 -6.62
C GLU A 133 -4.54 -0.52 -5.29
N CYS A 134 -5.76 -0.12 -4.90
CA CYS A 134 -6.30 -0.43 -3.57
C CYS A 134 -6.52 -1.94 -3.37
N GLY A 135 -7.08 -2.64 -4.37
CA GLY A 135 -7.41 -4.06 -4.22
C GLY A 135 -6.22 -5.03 -4.20
N THR A 136 -5.06 -4.65 -4.74
CA THR A 136 -3.85 -5.51 -4.75
C THR A 136 -2.67 -4.91 -4.00
N HIS A 137 -2.80 -3.69 -3.52
CA HIS A 137 -1.73 -2.87 -2.96
C HIS A 137 -0.52 -2.68 -3.89
N ALA A 138 -0.71 -2.89 -5.20
CA ALA A 138 0.39 -2.78 -6.15
C ALA A 138 0.72 -1.30 -6.39
N VAL A 139 1.91 -0.90 -5.94
CA VAL A 139 2.47 0.42 -6.26
C VAL A 139 2.83 0.46 -7.74
N PHE A 140 2.32 1.45 -8.47
CA PHE A 140 2.56 1.61 -9.92
C PHE A 140 3.23 2.94 -10.30
N ALA A 141 3.28 3.90 -9.38
CA ALA A 141 4.10 5.10 -9.50
C ALA A 141 4.63 5.51 -8.13
N ALA A 142 5.83 6.08 -8.07
CA ALA A 142 6.46 6.48 -6.82
C ALA A 142 7.37 7.69 -7.02
N ALA A 143 7.38 8.60 -6.06
CA ALA A 143 8.27 9.76 -6.00
C ALA A 143 8.95 9.81 -4.62
N THR A 144 10.23 10.16 -4.61
CA THR A 144 11.01 10.27 -3.37
C THR A 144 11.62 11.66 -3.23
N GLY A 145 11.70 12.17 -2.01
CA GLY A 145 12.32 13.45 -1.71
C GLY A 145 12.87 13.53 -0.28
N PRO A 146 13.43 14.69 0.10
CA PRO A 146 13.81 14.94 1.49
C PRO A 146 12.61 14.95 2.42
N CYS A 147 12.81 14.68 3.71
CA CYS A 147 11.72 14.70 4.70
C CYS A 147 11.04 16.07 4.80
N THR A 148 11.77 17.14 4.44
CA THR A 148 11.28 18.52 4.39
C THR A 148 10.47 18.85 3.15
N ALA A 149 10.52 18.02 2.10
CA ALA A 149 9.63 18.21 0.96
C ALA A 149 8.18 18.00 1.42
N ALA A 150 7.29 18.88 0.97
CA ALA A 150 5.87 18.65 1.19
C ALA A 150 5.44 17.43 0.37
N GLU A 151 4.71 16.51 1.01
CA GLU A 151 4.14 15.32 0.35
C GLU A 151 3.36 15.68 -0.89
N THR A 152 2.59 16.76 -0.77
CA THR A 152 1.84 17.38 -1.83
C THR A 152 2.70 17.62 -3.08
N VAL A 153 3.89 18.20 -2.94
CA VAL A 153 4.78 18.48 -4.08
C VAL A 153 5.22 17.20 -4.79
N LEU A 154 5.52 16.14 -4.05
CA LEU A 154 5.88 14.84 -4.64
C LEU A 154 4.68 14.21 -5.34
N ALA A 155 3.51 14.26 -4.73
CA ALA A 155 2.30 13.69 -5.29
C ALA A 155 1.87 14.36 -6.60
N ASP A 156 2.08 15.68 -6.74
CA ASP A 156 1.81 16.41 -7.99
C ASP A 156 2.62 15.85 -9.17
N THR A 157 3.82 15.31 -8.92
CA THR A 157 4.65 14.67 -9.96
C THR A 157 4.11 13.32 -10.42
N LEU A 158 3.21 12.70 -9.64
CA LEU A 158 2.65 11.38 -9.91
C LEU A 158 1.33 11.43 -10.67
N LEU A 159 0.60 12.55 -10.60
CA LEU A 159 -0.70 12.70 -11.27
C LEU A 159 -0.70 12.32 -12.76
N PRO A 160 0.35 12.58 -13.56
CA PRO A 160 0.39 12.16 -14.97
C PRO A 160 0.32 10.64 -15.19
N HIS A 161 0.47 9.82 -14.15
CA HIS A 161 0.30 8.37 -14.22
C HIS A 161 -1.15 7.90 -14.08
N LEU A 162 -2.08 8.80 -13.72
CA LEU A 162 -3.51 8.51 -13.71
C LEU A 162 -4.04 8.35 -15.14
N GLN A 163 -5.08 7.54 -15.29
CA GLN A 163 -5.66 7.20 -16.59
C GLN A 163 -7.19 7.24 -16.53
N PRO A 164 -7.86 7.46 -17.67
CA PRO A 164 -9.31 7.27 -17.76
C PRO A 164 -9.72 5.88 -17.28
N GLY A 165 -10.80 5.81 -16.51
CA GLY A 165 -11.27 4.57 -15.89
C GLY A 165 -10.63 4.26 -14.52
N MET A 166 -9.82 5.16 -13.96
CA MET A 166 -9.40 5.11 -12.56
C MET A 166 -10.30 5.97 -11.68
N LEU A 167 -10.44 5.60 -10.41
CA LEU A 167 -10.99 6.42 -9.32
C LEU A 167 -9.89 6.67 -8.30
N LEU A 168 -9.39 7.90 -8.19
CA LEU A 168 -8.34 8.28 -7.25
C LEU A 168 -8.93 8.69 -5.89
N LEU A 169 -8.59 7.90 -4.86
CA LEU A 169 -8.80 8.22 -3.46
C LEU A 169 -7.65 9.08 -2.92
N ALA A 170 -7.97 10.01 -2.01
CA ALA A 170 -6.96 10.81 -1.33
C ALA A 170 -7.43 11.27 0.07
N ASP A 171 -6.46 11.37 0.98
CA ASP A 171 -6.63 11.84 2.36
C ASP A 171 -7.07 13.33 2.43
N PRO A 172 -7.46 13.85 3.62
CA PRO A 172 -7.89 15.25 3.77
C PRO A 172 -6.75 16.29 3.73
N ASN A 173 -5.47 15.89 3.73
CA ASN A 173 -4.34 16.82 3.59
C ASN A 173 -3.89 17.01 2.15
N PHE A 174 -4.31 16.12 1.26
CA PHE A 174 -4.06 16.13 -0.16
C PHE A 174 -4.75 17.24 -0.98
N PRO A 175 -6.01 17.65 -0.68
CA PRO A 175 -6.78 18.49 -1.58
C PRO A 175 -6.16 19.86 -1.82
N GLY A 176 -6.19 20.27 -3.09
CA GLY A 176 -5.85 21.62 -3.54
C GLY A 176 -6.47 21.87 -4.91
N TYR A 177 -6.97 23.08 -5.16
CA TYR A 177 -7.71 23.37 -6.40
C TYR A 177 -6.90 23.07 -7.68
N ASP A 178 -5.65 23.51 -7.75
CA ASP A 178 -4.82 23.29 -8.94
C ASP A 178 -4.51 21.81 -9.14
N ARG A 179 -4.36 21.07 -8.04
CA ARG A 179 -4.18 19.62 -8.05
C ARG A 179 -5.41 18.89 -8.53
N TRP A 180 -6.58 19.24 -8.00
CA TRP A 180 -7.87 18.70 -8.41
C TRP A 180 -8.03 18.84 -9.92
N LYS A 181 -7.79 20.04 -10.44
CA LYS A 181 -7.87 20.32 -11.87
C LYS A 181 -6.86 19.50 -12.67
N THR A 182 -5.63 19.36 -12.18
CA THR A 182 -4.57 18.59 -12.86
C THR A 182 -4.89 17.10 -12.89
N ALA A 183 -5.35 16.53 -11.76
CA ALA A 183 -5.75 15.14 -11.67
C ALA A 183 -6.98 14.84 -12.54
N ALA A 184 -8.02 15.68 -12.46
CA ALA A 184 -9.23 15.53 -13.28
C ALA A 184 -8.93 15.66 -14.79
N ALA A 185 -7.96 16.50 -15.18
CA ALA A 185 -7.55 16.64 -16.58
C ALA A 185 -6.93 15.38 -17.19
N THR A 186 -6.52 14.39 -16.38
CA THR A 186 -6.06 13.07 -16.86
C THR A 186 -7.22 12.18 -17.35
N GLY A 187 -8.46 12.55 -17.01
CA GLY A 187 -9.66 11.76 -17.26
C GLY A 187 -9.96 10.71 -16.19
N ALA A 188 -9.14 10.60 -15.15
CA ALA A 188 -9.49 9.84 -13.95
C ALA A 188 -10.62 10.53 -13.18
N ASP A 189 -11.49 9.71 -12.59
CA ASP A 189 -12.44 10.18 -11.59
C ASP A 189 -11.74 10.35 -10.25
N LEU A 190 -12.22 11.29 -9.43
CA LEU A 190 -11.63 11.62 -8.14
C LEU A 190 -12.66 11.42 -7.03
N LEU A 191 -12.21 10.95 -5.87
CA LEU A 191 -12.98 10.89 -4.63
C LEU A 191 -12.04 11.26 -3.48
N TRP A 192 -12.02 12.54 -3.09
CA TRP A 192 -11.05 13.03 -2.10
C TRP A 192 -11.75 13.42 -0.81
N ARG A 193 -11.19 12.99 0.32
CA ARG A 193 -11.55 13.54 1.63
C ARG A 193 -11.18 15.01 1.68
N VAL A 194 -12.00 15.82 2.35
CA VAL A 194 -11.70 17.23 2.61
C VAL A 194 -11.90 17.56 4.07
N LYS A 195 -11.09 18.50 4.57
CA LYS A 195 -11.20 18.98 5.94
C LYS A 195 -12.57 19.60 6.21
N SER A 196 -13.01 19.47 7.45
CA SER A 196 -14.30 20.00 7.90
C SER A 196 -14.37 21.54 7.89
N ASP A 197 -13.23 22.24 7.83
CA ASP A 197 -13.17 23.69 7.71
C ASP A 197 -13.35 24.21 6.26
N VAL A 198 -13.34 23.31 5.27
CA VAL A 198 -13.58 23.68 3.86
C VAL A 198 -15.04 24.07 3.69
N VAL A 199 -15.27 25.31 3.25
CA VAL A 199 -16.61 25.84 2.98
C VAL A 199 -17.11 25.35 1.62
N LEU A 200 -18.09 24.44 1.64
CA LEU A 200 -18.76 23.90 0.47
C LEU A 200 -20.22 24.37 0.46
N VAL A 201 -20.54 25.30 -0.45
CA VAL A 201 -21.90 25.85 -0.55
C VAL A 201 -22.77 24.88 -1.33
N VAL A 202 -23.90 24.48 -0.74
CA VAL A 202 -24.92 23.66 -1.43
C VAL A 202 -25.51 24.46 -2.59
N ARG A 203 -25.33 23.96 -3.81
CA ARG A 203 -25.95 24.50 -5.04
C ARG A 203 -27.24 23.77 -5.37
N GLU A 204 -27.20 22.45 -5.26
CA GLU A 204 -28.33 21.55 -5.55
C GLU A 204 -28.20 20.33 -4.65
N GLN A 205 -29.31 19.92 -4.02
CA GLN A 205 -29.36 18.75 -3.14
C GLN A 205 -29.93 17.55 -3.90
N TYR A 206 -29.28 16.38 -3.78
CA TYR A 206 -29.76 15.13 -4.35
C TYR A 206 -30.50 14.26 -3.33
N GLN A 207 -31.28 13.30 -3.83
CA GLN A 207 -32.12 12.41 -3.02
C GLN A 207 -31.32 11.44 -2.13
N ASP A 208 -30.08 11.12 -2.51
CA ASP A 208 -29.19 10.23 -1.75
C ASP A 208 -28.43 10.96 -0.62
N GLY A 209 -28.77 12.23 -0.37
CA GLY A 209 -28.13 13.07 0.67
C GLY A 209 -26.88 13.81 0.20
N SER A 210 -26.32 13.46 -0.96
CA SER A 210 -25.21 14.22 -1.57
C SER A 210 -25.69 15.55 -2.15
N TYR A 211 -24.77 16.47 -2.41
CA TYR A 211 -25.11 17.77 -3.00
C TYR A 211 -24.04 18.28 -3.96
N LEU A 212 -24.46 19.06 -4.95
CA LEU A 212 -23.57 19.76 -5.87
C LEU A 212 -22.99 21.00 -5.18
N SER A 213 -21.69 21.24 -5.37
CA SER A 213 -20.97 22.42 -4.90
C SER A 213 -19.93 22.89 -5.92
N GLU A 214 -19.25 23.98 -5.61
CA GLU A 214 -18.13 24.50 -6.39
C GLU A 214 -16.92 24.77 -5.50
N ILE A 215 -15.75 24.30 -5.93
CA ILE A 215 -14.46 24.64 -5.33
C ILE A 215 -13.75 25.71 -6.17
N TYR A 216 -12.95 26.54 -5.52
CA TYR A 216 -12.27 27.67 -6.14
C TYR A 216 -10.80 27.70 -5.76
N ALA A 217 -9.97 28.23 -6.66
CA ALA A 217 -8.58 28.53 -6.32
C ALA A 217 -8.54 29.60 -5.23
N ALA A 218 -7.61 29.49 -4.28
CA ALA A 218 -7.43 30.51 -3.24
C ALA A 218 -7.19 31.92 -3.81
N ARG A 219 -6.58 31.99 -5.02
CA ARG A 219 -6.37 33.23 -5.77
C ARG A 219 -7.63 33.82 -6.41
N ASP A 220 -8.68 33.03 -6.63
CA ASP A 220 -9.94 33.48 -7.22
C ASP A 220 -10.92 33.99 -6.16
N LYS A 221 -10.62 35.16 -5.60
CA LYS A 221 -11.45 35.80 -4.56
C LYS A 221 -12.85 36.17 -5.03
N ARG A 222 -13.07 36.30 -6.35
CA ARG A 222 -14.36 36.64 -6.94
C ARG A 222 -15.22 35.42 -7.23
N ARG A 223 -14.67 34.20 -7.06
CA ARG A 223 -15.37 32.93 -7.27
C ARG A 223 -15.99 32.82 -8.67
N VAL A 224 -15.22 33.17 -9.69
CA VAL A 224 -15.70 33.19 -11.09
C VAL A 224 -15.36 31.88 -11.81
N HIS A 225 -14.25 31.23 -11.48
CA HIS A 225 -13.73 30.04 -12.16
C HIS A 225 -13.84 28.80 -11.27
N GLY A 226 -15.06 28.49 -10.84
CA GLY A 226 -15.35 27.32 -10.02
C GLY A 226 -15.08 26.00 -10.76
N GLN A 227 -14.80 24.94 -10.00
CA GLN A 227 -14.92 23.57 -10.47
C GLN A 227 -16.11 22.93 -9.77
N LEU A 228 -17.06 22.41 -10.55
CA LEU A 228 -18.19 21.66 -10.01
C LEU A 228 -17.68 20.37 -9.39
N VAL A 229 -18.15 20.10 -8.18
CA VAL A 229 -17.90 18.85 -7.45
C VAL A 229 -19.20 18.41 -6.82
N ARG A 230 -19.36 17.11 -6.64
CA ARG A 230 -20.41 16.59 -5.76
C ARG A 230 -19.80 16.26 -4.40
N VAL A 231 -20.50 16.64 -3.35
CA VAL A 231 -20.11 16.42 -1.96
C VAL A 231 -20.94 15.28 -1.38
N VAL A 232 -20.25 14.32 -0.76
CA VAL A 232 -20.85 13.23 0.00
C VAL A 232 -20.42 13.41 1.45
N GLU A 233 -21.38 13.41 2.38
CA GLU A 233 -21.12 13.50 3.80
C GLU A 233 -21.60 12.23 4.48
N TYR A 234 -20.77 11.66 5.36
CA TYR A 234 -21.13 10.47 6.12
C TYR A 234 -20.44 10.46 7.48
N THR A 235 -20.98 9.68 8.41
CA THR A 235 -20.42 9.51 9.75
C THR A 235 -20.05 8.04 9.95
N VAL A 236 -18.89 7.83 10.54
CA VAL A 236 -18.38 6.51 10.92
C VAL A 236 -19.02 6.13 12.25
N ALA A 237 -19.68 4.97 12.31
CA ALA A 237 -20.27 4.47 13.54
C ALA A 237 -19.18 4.33 14.63
N GLY A 238 -19.42 4.88 15.82
CA GLY A 238 -18.44 4.90 16.91
C GLY A 238 -17.46 6.09 16.88
N HIS A 239 -17.48 6.94 15.85
CA HIS A 239 -16.67 8.16 15.75
C HIS A 239 -17.53 9.43 15.57
N GLU A 240 -18.77 9.39 16.05
CA GLU A 240 -19.75 10.48 15.90
C GLU A 240 -19.26 11.81 16.46
N GLU A 241 -18.41 11.78 17.49
CA GLU A 241 -17.85 12.97 18.14
C GLU A 241 -16.88 13.76 17.23
N THR A 242 -16.28 13.12 16.22
CA THR A 242 -15.36 13.79 15.27
C THR A 242 -16.08 14.57 14.17
N GLY A 243 -17.41 14.45 14.10
CA GLY A 243 -18.24 15.06 13.07
C GLY A 243 -18.21 14.29 11.74
N PRO A 244 -18.98 14.75 10.74
CA PRO A 244 -19.09 14.04 9.47
C PRO A 244 -17.79 14.15 8.65
N ILE A 245 -17.38 13.02 8.07
CA ILE A 245 -16.40 12.97 6.98
C ILE A 245 -17.05 13.53 5.73
N ARG A 246 -16.30 14.34 4.96
CA ARG A 246 -16.75 14.89 3.69
C ARG A 246 -15.85 14.45 2.56
N LEU A 247 -16.47 13.94 1.50
CA LEU A 247 -15.82 13.60 0.24
C LEU A 247 -16.26 14.56 -0.84
N ILE A 248 -15.33 14.96 -1.71
CA ILE A 248 -15.65 15.63 -2.98
C ILE A 248 -15.33 14.68 -4.13
N THR A 249 -16.20 14.64 -5.14
CA THR A 249 -16.03 13.78 -6.32
C THR A 249 -16.29 14.50 -7.64
N THR A 250 -15.59 14.06 -8.70
CA THR A 250 -15.87 14.43 -10.10
C THR A 250 -17.11 13.73 -10.66
N ILE A 251 -17.60 12.67 -10.02
CA ILE A 251 -18.78 11.93 -10.46
C ILE A 251 -20.03 12.68 -9.98
N LEU A 252 -20.58 13.54 -10.85
CA LEU A 252 -21.66 14.45 -10.46
C LEU A 252 -23.05 13.78 -10.41
N ASP A 253 -23.25 12.68 -11.12
CA ASP A 253 -24.54 11.97 -11.23
C ASP A 253 -24.70 10.90 -10.11
N PRO A 254 -25.66 11.05 -9.18
CA PRO A 254 -26.00 10.05 -8.16
C PRO A 254 -26.25 8.65 -8.70
N GLY A 255 -26.81 8.52 -9.91
CA GLY A 255 -27.06 7.20 -10.52
C GLY A 255 -25.78 6.46 -10.93
N GLN A 256 -24.70 7.19 -11.22
CA GLN A 256 -23.41 6.58 -11.56
C GLN A 256 -22.59 6.21 -10.34
N ALA A 257 -22.80 6.90 -9.23
CA ALA A 257 -22.12 6.65 -7.98
C ALA A 257 -22.98 7.11 -6.80
N PRO A 258 -23.76 6.23 -6.17
CA PRO A 258 -24.56 6.59 -5.00
C PRO A 258 -23.70 7.02 -3.81
N ALA A 259 -24.14 8.03 -3.06
CA ALA A 259 -23.43 8.57 -1.89
C ALA A 259 -22.99 7.49 -0.88
N ALA A 260 -23.88 6.56 -0.53
CA ALA A 260 -23.60 5.50 0.44
C ALA A 260 -22.50 4.53 -0.05
N GLU A 261 -22.44 4.25 -1.35
CA GLU A 261 -21.40 3.38 -1.90
C GLU A 261 -20.04 4.08 -1.98
N LEU A 262 -20.03 5.39 -2.29
CA LEU A 262 -18.79 6.18 -2.23
C LEU A 262 -18.24 6.28 -0.81
N ALA A 263 -19.10 6.46 0.19
CA ALA A 263 -18.71 6.42 1.60
C ALA A 263 -18.08 5.07 1.97
N ALA A 264 -18.64 3.95 1.49
CA ALA A 264 -18.08 2.62 1.72
C ALA A 264 -16.75 2.38 0.98
N THR A 265 -16.56 3.00 -0.20
CA THR A 265 -15.29 2.91 -0.97
C THR A 265 -14.16 3.68 -0.29
N ASP A 266 -14.50 4.73 0.44
CA ASP A 266 -13.57 5.56 1.20
C ASP A 266 -13.23 4.97 2.58
N TRP A 267 -13.85 3.86 3.02
CA TRP A 267 -13.59 3.26 4.33
C TRP A 267 -12.19 2.60 4.37
N ASP A 268 -11.15 3.44 4.40
CA ASP A 268 -9.93 3.18 5.13
C ASP A 268 -10.36 2.82 6.55
N ALA A 269 -10.13 1.56 6.93
CA ALA A 269 -10.11 1.20 8.33
C ALA A 269 -9.20 2.20 9.03
N ASP A 270 -9.72 2.76 10.13
CA ASP A 270 -9.09 3.76 10.97
C ASP A 270 -7.55 3.59 10.94
N GLU A 271 -6.84 4.57 10.38
CA GLU A 271 -5.38 4.53 10.20
C GLU A 271 -4.71 4.20 11.54
N ASP A 272 -5.29 4.67 12.66
CA ASP A 272 -4.87 4.35 14.03
C ASP A 272 -5.13 2.89 14.44
N GLU A 273 -6.19 2.26 13.93
CA GLU A 273 -6.48 0.84 14.11
C GLU A 273 -5.56 -0.04 13.24
N ILE A 274 -5.32 0.35 11.99
CA ILE A 274 -4.34 -0.31 11.12
C ILE A 274 -2.94 -0.22 11.76
N ASP A 275 -2.51 0.98 12.17
CA ASP A 275 -1.21 1.20 12.83
C ASP A 275 -1.07 0.38 14.12
N ARG A 276 -2.16 0.30 14.91
CA ARG A 276 -2.19 -0.52 16.13
C ARG A 276 -2.03 -1.99 15.80
N ARG A 277 -2.73 -2.51 14.79
CA ARG A 277 -2.66 -3.90 14.36
C ARG A 277 -1.30 -4.23 13.72
N VAL A 278 -0.74 -3.34 12.90
CA VAL A 278 0.61 -3.47 12.33
C VAL A 278 1.66 -3.50 13.44
N LYS A 279 1.62 -2.57 14.40
CA LYS A 279 2.53 -2.57 15.57
C LYS A 279 2.40 -3.85 16.41
N GLN A 280 1.19 -4.38 16.57
CA GLN A 280 0.96 -5.66 17.25
C GLN A 280 1.57 -6.84 16.48
N LEU A 281 1.48 -6.85 15.15
CA LEU A 281 2.08 -7.89 14.31
C LEU A 281 3.61 -7.80 14.25
N GLU A 282 4.17 -6.60 14.19
CA GLU A 282 5.62 -6.37 14.21
C GLU A 282 6.26 -6.75 15.55
N ALA A 283 5.49 -6.67 16.65
CA ALA A 283 5.93 -7.10 17.97
C ALA A 283 6.06 -8.64 18.10
N ILE A 284 5.50 -9.41 17.14
CA ILE A 284 5.62 -10.87 17.14
C ILE A 284 7.02 -11.26 16.66
N SER A 285 7.79 -11.86 17.57
CA SER A 285 9.15 -12.32 17.27
C SER A 285 9.11 -13.51 16.31
N ARG A 286 9.87 -13.40 15.21
CA ARG A 286 10.02 -14.47 14.21
C ARG A 286 11.26 -15.33 14.55
N PRO A 287 11.25 -16.64 14.26
CA PRO A 287 10.14 -17.43 13.71
C PRO A 287 9.08 -17.73 14.78
N VAL A 288 7.81 -17.77 14.37
CA VAL A 288 6.72 -18.20 15.26
C VAL A 288 6.78 -19.72 15.50
N THR A 289 6.35 -20.18 16.66
CA THR A 289 6.16 -21.61 16.96
C THR A 289 4.92 -22.16 16.25
N ALA A 290 4.78 -23.49 16.16
CA ALA A 290 3.60 -24.13 15.58
C ALA A 290 2.30 -23.79 16.35
N GLU A 291 2.38 -23.63 17.67
CA GLU A 291 1.26 -23.21 18.52
C GLU A 291 0.88 -21.75 18.27
N GLU A 292 1.87 -20.85 18.13
CA GLU A 292 1.64 -19.45 17.76
C GLU A 292 1.07 -19.32 16.35
N ALA A 293 1.56 -20.11 15.39
CA ALA A 293 1.02 -20.18 14.03
C ALA A 293 -0.46 -20.59 14.04
N GLN A 294 -0.84 -21.56 14.87
CA GLN A 294 -2.23 -22.01 14.99
C GLN A 294 -3.13 -21.00 15.71
N ALA A 295 -2.60 -20.29 16.73
CA ALA A 295 -3.31 -19.21 17.38
C ALA A 295 -3.55 -18.03 16.40
N LEU A 296 -2.53 -17.64 15.63
CA LEU A 296 -2.63 -16.61 14.61
C LEU A 296 -3.65 -16.98 13.52
N ALA A 297 -3.71 -18.25 13.11
CA ALA A 297 -4.70 -18.71 12.14
C ALA A 297 -6.17 -18.53 12.59
N SER A 298 -6.43 -18.35 13.89
CA SER A 298 -7.76 -18.05 14.43
C SER A 298 -8.09 -16.55 14.51
N CYS A 299 -7.10 -15.69 14.21
CA CYS A 299 -7.24 -14.23 14.26
C CYS A 299 -7.70 -13.60 12.94
N PHE A 300 -7.95 -14.40 11.89
CA PHE A 300 -8.57 -13.92 10.67
C PHE A 300 -10.02 -13.53 10.97
N GLY A 301 -10.35 -12.25 10.84
CA GLY A 301 -11.71 -11.70 10.97
C GLY A 301 -12.30 -11.33 9.61
N PRO A 302 -13.59 -10.92 9.55
CA PRO A 302 -14.17 -10.34 8.34
C PRO A 302 -13.28 -9.17 7.90
N ASP A 303 -12.74 -9.29 6.70
CA ASP A 303 -11.58 -8.53 6.26
C ASP A 303 -11.96 -7.08 5.89
N ASP A 304 -11.65 -6.14 6.79
CA ASP A 304 -11.69 -4.70 6.54
C ASP A 304 -10.28 -4.06 6.69
N CYS A 305 -9.19 -4.83 6.70
CA CYS A 305 -7.86 -4.30 7.09
C CYS A 305 -6.73 -4.63 6.12
N TYR A 306 -6.76 -3.99 4.94
CA TYR A 306 -5.60 -3.45 4.21
C TYR A 306 -4.28 -4.25 4.32
N GLY A 307 -4.28 -5.55 4.02
CA GLY A 307 -3.06 -6.37 3.96
C GLY A 307 -2.49 -6.86 5.31
N VAL A 308 -3.15 -6.58 6.44
CA VAL A 308 -2.81 -7.12 7.77
C VAL A 308 -2.93 -8.64 7.77
N ALA A 309 -3.98 -9.18 7.12
CA ALA A 309 -4.16 -10.61 6.89
C ALA A 309 -2.98 -11.25 6.14
N TRP A 310 -2.35 -10.50 5.23
CA TRP A 310 -1.21 -10.96 4.44
C TRP A 310 0.09 -11.04 5.25
N THR A 311 0.30 -10.08 6.15
CA THR A 311 1.42 -10.07 7.10
C THR A 311 1.27 -11.20 8.12
N LEU A 312 0.03 -11.45 8.55
CA LEU A 312 -0.33 -12.53 9.46
C LEU A 312 -0.12 -13.91 8.81
N LEU A 313 -0.45 -14.06 7.52
CA LEU A 313 -0.12 -15.23 6.70
C LEU A 313 1.40 -15.48 6.62
N HIS A 314 2.20 -14.44 6.35
CA HIS A 314 3.65 -14.56 6.29
C HIS A 314 4.29 -14.87 7.64
N LEU A 315 3.71 -14.37 8.73
CA LEU A 315 4.12 -14.72 10.09
C LEU A 315 3.92 -16.21 10.35
N ILE A 316 2.75 -16.77 10.02
CA ILE A 316 2.46 -18.21 10.12
C ILE A 316 3.47 -19.04 9.30
N GLU A 317 3.82 -18.58 8.09
CA GLU A 317 4.80 -19.23 7.21
C GLU A 317 6.24 -19.20 7.74
N THR A 318 6.55 -18.39 8.76
CA THR A 318 7.90 -18.38 9.37
C THR A 318 8.13 -19.54 10.35
N GLY A 319 7.09 -20.28 10.74
CA GLY A 319 7.22 -21.35 11.73
C GLY A 319 7.86 -22.63 11.19
N PRO A 320 8.76 -23.29 11.95
CA PRO A 320 9.38 -24.54 11.51
C PRO A 320 8.46 -25.73 11.75
N GLY A 321 7.88 -26.31 10.69
CA GLY A 321 7.12 -27.56 10.79
C GLY A 321 5.99 -27.68 9.75
N PRO A 322 5.29 -28.84 9.69
CA PRO A 322 4.13 -28.98 8.83
C PRO A 322 3.09 -27.93 9.23
N VAL A 323 2.65 -27.19 8.22
CA VAL A 323 1.76 -26.06 8.32
C VAL A 323 0.48 -26.43 9.10
N PRO A 324 -0.11 -25.53 9.91
CA PRO A 324 -1.27 -25.86 10.75
C PRO A 324 -2.38 -26.59 9.99
N VAL A 325 -2.96 -27.61 10.63
CA VAL A 325 -4.13 -28.34 10.11
C VAL A 325 -5.32 -27.38 10.15
N VAL A 326 -5.61 -26.74 9.01
CA VAL A 326 -6.73 -25.82 8.85
C VAL A 326 -8.00 -26.63 8.60
N GLN A 327 -9.05 -26.40 9.39
CA GLN A 327 -10.35 -27.03 9.14
C GLN A 327 -10.96 -26.53 7.83
N ARG A 328 -11.71 -27.40 7.13
CA ARG A 328 -12.40 -27.01 5.90
C ARG A 328 -13.39 -25.88 6.18
N PRO A 329 -13.23 -24.69 5.57
CA PRO A 329 -14.12 -23.57 5.79
C PRO A 329 -15.55 -23.89 5.32
N GLY A 330 -16.54 -23.38 6.05
CA GLY A 330 -17.93 -23.41 5.63
C GLY A 330 -18.19 -22.48 4.44
N PRO A 331 -19.34 -22.60 3.75
CA PRO A 331 -19.64 -21.84 2.52
C PRO A 331 -19.75 -20.31 2.71
N ASN A 332 -19.84 -19.85 3.96
CA ASN A 332 -19.90 -18.44 4.33
C ASN A 332 -18.62 -17.95 5.04
N ALA A 333 -17.56 -18.77 5.04
CA ALA A 333 -16.28 -18.34 5.59
C ALA A 333 -15.63 -17.31 4.66
N ASP A 334 -14.80 -16.43 5.23
CA ASP A 334 -14.09 -15.45 4.42
C ASP A 334 -13.07 -16.10 3.46
N GLU A 335 -12.65 -15.34 2.46
CA GLU A 335 -11.73 -15.78 1.40
C GLU A 335 -10.36 -16.23 1.96
N TRP A 336 -9.94 -15.69 3.11
CA TRP A 336 -8.66 -16.05 3.72
C TRP A 336 -8.72 -17.44 4.36
N HIS A 337 -9.82 -17.80 5.02
CA HIS A 337 -10.02 -19.17 5.49
C HIS A 337 -10.04 -20.17 4.31
N HIS A 338 -10.67 -19.80 3.19
CA HIS A 338 -10.64 -20.59 1.95
C HIS A 338 -9.22 -20.68 1.35
N THR A 339 -8.45 -19.60 1.38
CA THR A 339 -7.07 -19.55 0.87
C THR A 339 -6.10 -20.34 1.74
N LEU A 340 -6.23 -20.23 3.07
CA LEU A 340 -5.48 -21.01 4.07
C LEU A 340 -5.75 -22.51 3.90
N TRP A 341 -7.02 -22.91 3.78
CA TRP A 341 -7.39 -24.31 3.57
C TRP A 341 -6.93 -24.84 2.21
N SER A 342 -7.04 -24.06 1.14
CA SER A 342 -6.54 -24.45 -0.19
C SER A 342 -5.02 -24.72 -0.17
N ARG A 343 -4.27 -23.95 0.62
CA ARG A 343 -2.82 -24.10 0.71
C ARG A 343 -2.37 -25.18 1.69
N TRP A 344 -3.07 -25.38 2.81
CA TRP A 344 -2.58 -26.18 3.95
C TRP A 344 -3.57 -27.23 4.47
N GLY A 345 -4.80 -27.22 4.01
CA GLY A 345 -5.88 -28.11 4.47
C GLY A 345 -5.89 -29.51 3.84
N ASN A 346 -4.83 -29.90 3.12
CA ASN A 346 -4.78 -31.16 2.39
C ASN A 346 -3.80 -32.17 3.05
N PRO A 347 -4.26 -32.97 4.03
CA PRO A 347 -3.56 -34.22 4.32
C PRO A 347 -3.82 -35.17 3.14
N GLU A 348 -2.76 -35.68 2.53
CA GLU A 348 -2.86 -36.77 1.57
C GLU A 348 -3.84 -37.84 2.09
N SER A 349 -4.94 -38.04 1.38
CA SER A 349 -5.84 -39.16 1.63
C SER A 349 -5.19 -40.40 1.01
N PRO A 350 -4.83 -41.45 1.78
CA PRO A 350 -4.35 -42.69 1.18
C PRO A 350 -5.53 -43.41 0.51
N ASP A 351 -5.41 -43.63 -0.80
CA ASP A 351 -6.13 -44.60 -1.62
C ASP A 351 -7.62 -44.86 -1.30
N ASP A 352 -8.51 -44.24 -2.08
CA ASP A 352 -9.75 -44.90 -2.49
C ASP A 352 -9.39 -46.02 -3.49
N GLY A 353 -9.01 -47.17 -2.94
CA GLY A 353 -8.85 -48.40 -3.68
C GLY A 353 -10.19 -48.87 -4.24
N SER A 354 -10.43 -48.60 -5.52
CA SER A 354 -11.39 -49.37 -6.30
C SER A 354 -10.72 -50.66 -6.80
N ALA A 355 -11.12 -51.79 -6.21
CA ALA A 355 -11.01 -53.09 -6.86
C ALA A 355 -11.98 -54.11 -6.23
N SER A 356 -12.99 -54.46 -7.05
CA SER A 356 -13.84 -55.68 -7.04
C SER A 356 -14.97 -55.79 -6.04
#